data_AF-A0A821EMM9-F1
#
_entry.id   AF-A0A821EMM9-F1
#
_cell.length_a   1.000
_cell.length_b   1.000
_cell.length_c   1.000
_cell.angle_alpha   90.00
_cell.angle_beta   90.00
_cell.angle_gamma   90.00
#
_symmetry.space_group_name_H-M   'P 1'
#
loop_
_entity.id
_entity.type
_entity.pdbx_description
1 polymer ?
#
loop_
_entity_poly.entity_id
_entity_poly.type
_entity_poly.pdbx_seq_one_letter_code
_entity_poly.pdbx_strand_id
1 'polypeptide(L)'
;SNGNSSTINNTNNATRNKEEKEIMDMIASVFIVMHKQNYREIFENNLLYFYQCANKNPNITLIMNTLLQQSPSSTILVELLLEFLLPRINEIGETNNTNNACLKLFKLVINSVVTTTLANENEKILQPYLKQIILRSIECAQLTQDPYNYFILLRALFRSIGVGNHELLNQEFLTLLHFLLQRLNEYQSCKHRQNLRELFIELCLTVPVRLSVLLPYLPLLMEPLVNALNGSSTLILQGLRTLELCVDNLQPDFLYNHILPVRSSLMISLYRLLSHSNNDIAQNTFRILGKLGGNNRRILNEPQQIKYDNDDFDIEQQNEIYVQMSFENESKSISIPLIKILRTCSDQLKSNITDQHQIKRQAWLIVRSVLSVLITNDDDHDLVTHLLNHPSFLNGTISQCPLIWNTNIEIKSRYGHALLLQCLHQAATCKTLTDDVLPILKSTIQHYTLVSLTQQIGNRKFL
;
A
#
# COMPACT_ATOMS: atom_id res chain seq x y z
N SER A 1 13.42 9.07 -38.42
CA SER A 1 12.05 9.30 -38.93
C SER A 1 10.92 8.80 -38.02
N ASN A 2 11.19 8.13 -36.87
CA ASN A 2 10.12 7.59 -35.99
C ASN A 2 9.68 8.51 -34.84
N GLY A 3 10.15 9.76 -34.77
CA GLY A 3 9.81 10.71 -33.69
C GLY A 3 8.50 11.46 -33.88
N ASN A 4 8.06 11.69 -35.13
CA ASN A 4 6.91 12.56 -35.43
C ASN A 4 5.56 11.84 -35.42
N SER A 5 5.50 10.52 -35.54
CA SER A 5 4.23 9.77 -35.55
C SER A 5 3.58 9.68 -34.17
N SER A 6 4.36 9.65 -33.10
CA SER A 6 3.85 9.56 -31.71
C SER A 6 3.24 10.87 -31.21
N THR A 7 3.85 12.01 -31.56
CA THR A 7 3.35 13.35 -31.22
C THR A 7 2.11 13.72 -32.03
N ILE A 8 2.05 13.38 -33.32
CA ILE A 8 0.87 13.62 -34.17
C ILE A 8 -0.33 12.75 -33.73
N ASN A 9 -0.09 11.50 -33.32
CA ASN A 9 -1.15 10.64 -32.79
C ASN A 9 -1.69 11.14 -31.44
N ASN A 10 -0.84 11.68 -30.57
CA ASN A 10 -1.28 12.28 -29.30
C ASN A 10 -2.06 13.57 -29.49
N THR A 11 -1.68 14.42 -30.45
CA THR A 11 -2.44 15.64 -30.78
C THR A 11 -3.79 15.31 -31.41
N ASN A 12 -3.85 14.30 -32.31
CA ASN A 12 -5.11 13.86 -32.94
C ASN A 12 -6.06 13.16 -31.95
N ASN A 13 -5.53 12.45 -30.96
CA ASN A 13 -6.34 11.87 -29.89
C ASN A 13 -6.87 12.95 -28.93
N ALA A 14 -6.07 14.00 -28.67
CA ALA A 14 -6.50 15.13 -27.85
C ALA A 14 -7.59 15.98 -28.54
N THR A 15 -7.51 16.18 -29.86
CA THR A 15 -8.54 16.88 -30.63
C THR A 15 -9.82 16.05 -30.74
N ARG A 16 -9.73 14.74 -31.04
CA ARG A 16 -10.89 13.82 -31.02
C ARG A 16 -11.60 13.80 -29.67
N ASN A 17 -10.85 13.73 -28.56
CA ASN A 17 -11.44 13.76 -27.22
C ASN A 17 -12.16 15.08 -26.92
N LYS A 18 -11.72 16.20 -27.53
CA LYS A 18 -12.37 17.50 -27.37
C LYS A 18 -13.68 17.58 -28.16
N GLU A 19 -13.69 17.12 -29.41
CA GLU A 19 -14.90 17.02 -30.23
C GLU A 19 -15.93 16.05 -29.62
N GLU A 20 -15.49 14.89 -29.14
CA GLU A 20 -16.35 13.95 -28.41
C GLU A 20 -16.98 14.63 -27.18
N LYS A 21 -16.20 15.38 -26.41
CA LYS A 21 -16.69 16.09 -25.23
C LYS A 21 -17.77 17.12 -25.59
N GLU A 22 -17.57 17.90 -26.64
CA GLU A 22 -18.56 18.87 -27.12
C GLU A 22 -19.87 18.18 -27.54
N ILE A 23 -19.79 17.01 -28.17
CA ILE A 23 -20.97 16.19 -28.52
C ILE A 23 -21.69 15.68 -27.26
N MET A 24 -20.95 15.19 -26.26
CA MET A 24 -21.54 14.72 -25.00
C MET A 24 -22.24 15.86 -24.25
N ASP A 25 -21.67 17.06 -24.26
CA ASP A 25 -22.27 18.25 -23.65
C ASP A 25 -23.53 18.70 -24.42
N MET A 26 -23.51 18.64 -25.75
CA MET A 26 -24.71 18.88 -26.57
C MET A 26 -25.83 17.89 -26.25
N ILE A 27 -25.53 16.59 -26.16
CA ILE A 27 -26.53 15.57 -25.76
C ILE A 27 -27.10 15.88 -24.38
N ALA A 28 -26.24 16.20 -23.41
CA ALA A 28 -26.69 16.55 -22.06
C ALA A 28 -27.60 17.77 -22.06
N SER A 29 -27.29 18.80 -22.86
CA SER A 29 -28.09 20.03 -22.96
C SER A 29 -29.53 19.77 -23.41
N VAL A 30 -29.76 18.79 -24.30
CA VAL A 30 -31.10 18.41 -24.76
C VAL A 30 -31.93 17.85 -23.60
N PHE A 31 -31.31 17.03 -22.75
CA PHE A 31 -31.96 16.44 -21.59
C PHE A 31 -32.18 17.43 -20.43
N ILE A 32 -31.37 18.49 -20.31
CA ILE A 32 -31.54 19.53 -19.27
C ILE A 32 -32.86 20.29 -19.45
N VAL A 33 -33.29 20.53 -20.69
CA VAL A 33 -34.51 21.30 -21.01
C VAL A 33 -35.78 20.43 -20.98
N MET A 34 -35.62 19.11 -20.84
CA MET A 34 -36.73 18.17 -20.91
C MET A 34 -37.64 18.21 -19.67
N HIS A 35 -38.94 17.97 -19.86
CA HIS A 35 -39.90 17.88 -18.75
C HIS A 35 -39.59 16.68 -17.82
N LYS A 36 -39.78 16.88 -16.51
CA LYS A 36 -39.42 15.91 -15.44
C LYS A 36 -39.98 14.50 -15.63
N GLN A 37 -41.21 14.37 -16.14
CA GLN A 37 -41.86 13.07 -16.34
C GLN A 37 -41.19 12.26 -17.45
N ASN A 38 -41.00 12.87 -18.63
CA ASN A 38 -40.31 12.24 -19.76
C ASN A 38 -38.85 11.92 -19.40
N TYR A 39 -38.22 12.81 -18.63
CA TYR A 39 -36.87 12.61 -18.13
C TYR A 39 -36.78 11.32 -17.29
N ARG A 40 -37.69 11.13 -16.32
CA ARG A 40 -37.73 9.93 -15.48
C ARG A 40 -37.90 8.66 -16.31
N GLU A 41 -38.91 8.62 -17.18
CA GLU A 41 -39.24 7.43 -17.99
C GLU A 41 -38.10 7.03 -18.94
N ILE A 42 -37.43 8.00 -19.56
CA ILE A 42 -36.30 7.73 -20.46
C ILE A 42 -35.13 7.14 -19.70
N PHE A 43 -34.74 7.75 -18.57
CA PHE A 43 -33.60 7.26 -17.80
C PHE A 43 -33.90 5.93 -17.12
N GLU A 44 -35.11 5.70 -16.62
CA GLU A 44 -35.52 4.42 -16.01
C GLU A 44 -35.42 3.26 -17.01
N ASN A 45 -35.86 3.45 -18.27
CA ASN A 45 -35.80 2.42 -19.30
C ASN A 45 -34.39 2.23 -19.91
N ASN A 46 -33.60 3.30 -20.01
CA ASN A 46 -32.32 3.28 -20.75
C ASN A 46 -31.07 3.20 -19.85
N LEU A 47 -31.21 3.19 -18.52
CA LEU A 47 -30.07 3.19 -17.60
C LEU A 47 -29.13 2.00 -17.81
N LEU A 48 -29.70 0.81 -18.02
CA LEU A 48 -28.91 -0.40 -18.29
C LEU A 48 -28.10 -0.28 -19.59
N TYR A 49 -28.71 0.26 -20.64
CA TYR A 49 -28.03 0.50 -21.91
C TYR A 49 -26.91 1.53 -21.75
N PHE A 50 -27.18 2.62 -21.02
CA PHE A 50 -26.18 3.62 -20.69
C PHE A 50 -24.99 3.00 -19.93
N TYR A 51 -25.26 2.16 -18.93
CA TYR A 51 -24.24 1.47 -18.14
C TYR A 51 -23.34 0.57 -19.00
N GLN A 52 -23.94 -0.22 -19.90
CA GLN A 52 -23.19 -1.05 -20.84
C GLN A 52 -22.32 -0.22 -21.80
N CYS A 53 -22.83 0.92 -22.26
CA CYS A 53 -22.07 1.86 -23.07
C CYS A 53 -20.91 2.49 -22.29
N ALA A 54 -21.13 2.89 -21.03
CA ALA A 54 -20.11 3.48 -20.17
C ALA A 54 -18.98 2.49 -19.82
N ASN A 55 -19.28 1.20 -19.72
CA ASN A 55 -18.27 0.14 -19.57
C ASN A 55 -17.40 -0.03 -20.83
N LYS A 56 -17.94 0.25 -22.02
CA LYS A 56 -17.20 0.20 -23.30
C LYS A 56 -16.39 1.47 -23.55
N ASN A 57 -17.00 2.64 -23.34
CA ASN A 57 -16.35 3.94 -23.49
C ASN A 57 -16.51 4.78 -22.21
N PRO A 58 -15.42 5.01 -21.45
CA PRO A 58 -15.48 5.77 -20.21
C PRO A 58 -15.87 7.24 -20.40
N ASN A 59 -15.68 7.82 -21.59
CA ASN A 59 -16.02 9.23 -21.87
C ASN A 59 -17.53 9.49 -21.77
N ILE A 60 -18.36 8.46 -21.98
CA ILE A 60 -19.83 8.56 -21.91
C ILE A 60 -20.31 8.95 -20.51
N THR A 61 -19.56 8.61 -19.46
CA THR A 61 -19.84 9.05 -18.08
C THR A 61 -19.87 10.57 -17.92
N LEU A 62 -19.28 11.33 -18.86
CA LEU A 62 -19.34 12.78 -18.87
C LEU A 62 -20.77 13.31 -19.02
N ILE A 63 -21.62 12.64 -19.81
CA ILE A 63 -23.04 13.02 -19.96
C ILE A 63 -23.71 13.02 -18.59
N MET A 64 -23.46 11.99 -17.77
CA MET A 64 -24.07 11.91 -16.44
C MET A 64 -23.50 12.96 -15.50
N ASN A 65 -22.21 13.28 -15.62
CA ASN A 65 -21.60 14.33 -14.83
C ASN A 65 -22.24 15.70 -15.13
N THR A 66 -22.43 16.05 -16.40
CA THR A 66 -23.03 17.33 -16.79
C THR A 66 -24.50 17.39 -16.39
N LEU A 67 -25.25 16.30 -16.56
CA LEU A 67 -26.65 16.22 -16.10
C LEU A 67 -26.77 16.37 -14.58
N LEU A 68 -25.93 15.68 -13.80
CA LEU A 68 -25.97 15.77 -12.33
C LEU A 68 -25.59 17.17 -11.83
N GLN A 69 -24.68 17.87 -12.52
CA GLN A 69 -24.22 19.21 -12.14
C GLN A 69 -25.17 20.34 -12.55
N GLN A 70 -25.78 20.24 -13.74
CA GLN A 70 -26.49 21.37 -14.37
C GLN A 70 -28.01 21.16 -14.49
N SER A 71 -28.52 19.93 -14.38
CA SER A 71 -29.95 19.66 -14.58
C SER A 71 -30.80 20.08 -13.37
N PRO A 72 -31.94 20.79 -13.59
CA PRO A 72 -32.93 21.06 -12.54
C PRO A 72 -33.69 19.78 -12.10
N SER A 73 -33.50 18.68 -12.82
CA SER A 73 -34.08 17.35 -12.55
C SER A 73 -33.03 16.37 -12.01
N SER A 74 -31.88 16.88 -11.53
CA SER A 74 -30.77 16.05 -11.03
C SER A 74 -31.16 15.13 -9.86
N THR A 75 -32.13 15.54 -9.03
CA THR A 75 -32.67 14.72 -7.93
C THR A 75 -33.24 13.39 -8.41
N ILE A 76 -34.02 13.40 -9.49
CA ILE A 76 -34.59 12.19 -10.12
C ILE A 76 -33.46 11.29 -10.63
N LEU A 77 -32.43 11.87 -11.24
CA LEU A 77 -31.29 11.12 -11.76
C LEU A 77 -30.49 10.45 -10.64
N VAL A 78 -30.27 11.15 -9.52
CA VAL A 78 -29.58 10.62 -8.33
C VAL A 78 -30.34 9.43 -7.76
N GLU A 79 -31.66 9.55 -7.60
CA GLU A 79 -32.52 8.48 -7.10
C GLU A 79 -32.45 7.23 -7.99
N LEU A 80 -32.70 7.38 -9.29
CA LEU A 80 -32.64 6.27 -10.26
C LEU A 80 -31.25 5.61 -10.30
N LEU A 81 -30.18 6.41 -10.23
CA LEU A 81 -28.83 5.88 -10.20
C LEU A 81 -28.53 5.10 -8.92
N LEU A 82 -28.96 5.57 -7.75
CA LEU A 82 -28.75 4.86 -6.49
C LEU A 82 -29.48 3.52 -6.47
N GLU A 83 -30.74 3.50 -6.91
CA GLU A 83 -31.52 2.25 -7.04
C GLU A 83 -30.88 1.26 -8.03
N PHE A 84 -30.30 1.77 -9.12
CA PHE A 84 -29.62 0.93 -10.10
C PHE A 84 -28.24 0.44 -9.63
N LEU A 85 -27.46 1.29 -8.97
CA LEU A 85 -26.05 0.99 -8.64
C LEU A 85 -25.93 0.16 -7.35
N LEU A 86 -26.81 0.34 -6.37
CA LEU A 86 -26.69 -0.31 -5.06
C LEU A 86 -26.74 -1.85 -5.12
N PRO A 87 -27.62 -2.49 -5.90
CA PRO A 87 -27.59 -3.95 -6.08
C PRO A 87 -26.30 -4.44 -6.73
N ARG A 88 -25.66 -3.59 -7.55
CA ARG A 88 -24.46 -3.87 -8.35
C ARG A 88 -23.16 -3.42 -7.68
N ILE A 89 -23.19 -3.05 -6.39
CA ILE A 89 -22.00 -2.61 -5.68
C ILE A 89 -20.90 -3.69 -5.67
N ASN A 90 -21.28 -4.97 -5.72
CA ASN A 90 -20.36 -6.11 -5.79
C ASN A 90 -19.50 -6.10 -7.07
N GLU A 91 -19.99 -5.49 -8.16
CA GLU A 91 -19.28 -5.41 -9.45
C GLU A 91 -18.05 -4.48 -9.39
N ILE A 92 -17.93 -3.62 -8.37
CA ILE A 92 -16.81 -2.67 -8.17
C ILE A 92 -15.48 -3.39 -7.94
N GLY A 93 -15.54 -4.56 -7.30
CA GLY A 93 -14.38 -5.37 -6.94
C GLY A 93 -13.86 -6.27 -8.06
N GLU A 94 -14.61 -6.43 -9.15
CA GLU A 94 -14.20 -7.31 -10.24
C GLU A 94 -13.04 -6.69 -11.04
N THR A 95 -11.97 -7.46 -11.21
CA THR A 95 -10.71 -7.01 -11.84
C THR A 95 -10.80 -6.79 -13.35
N ASN A 96 -11.98 -6.99 -13.94
CA ASN A 96 -12.19 -6.72 -15.35
C ASN A 96 -12.26 -5.20 -15.53
N ASN A 97 -11.36 -4.65 -16.37
CA ASN A 97 -11.31 -3.23 -16.74
C ASN A 97 -12.66 -2.65 -17.21
N THR A 98 -13.64 -3.52 -17.49
CA THR A 98 -15.03 -3.21 -17.83
C THR A 98 -15.79 -2.52 -16.70
N ASN A 99 -15.52 -2.78 -15.42
CA ASN A 99 -16.42 -2.32 -14.33
C ASN A 99 -16.02 -0.97 -13.71
N ASN A 100 -15.10 -0.24 -14.35
CA ASN A 100 -14.74 1.12 -13.95
C ASN A 100 -15.91 2.11 -14.01
N ALA A 101 -16.96 1.84 -14.80
CA ALA A 101 -18.10 2.75 -14.87
C ALA A 101 -18.91 2.74 -13.58
N CYS A 102 -19.09 1.60 -12.90
CA CYS A 102 -19.85 1.53 -11.65
C CYS A 102 -19.23 2.44 -10.58
N LEU A 103 -17.92 2.31 -10.35
CA LEU A 103 -17.17 3.18 -9.42
C LEU A 103 -17.25 4.66 -9.83
N LYS A 104 -17.14 4.97 -11.12
CA LYS A 104 -17.24 6.35 -11.62
C LYS A 104 -18.63 6.93 -11.40
N LEU A 105 -19.68 6.16 -11.70
CA LEU A 105 -21.07 6.60 -11.52
C LEU A 105 -21.40 6.84 -10.04
N PHE A 106 -20.98 5.93 -9.14
CA PHE A 106 -21.09 6.17 -7.71
C PHE A 106 -20.37 7.46 -7.28
N LYS A 107 -19.14 7.70 -7.75
CA LYS A 107 -18.42 8.95 -7.47
C LYS A 107 -19.14 10.18 -8.00
N LEU A 108 -19.75 10.11 -9.18
CA LEU A 108 -20.53 11.20 -9.75
C LEU A 108 -21.77 11.51 -8.90
N VAL A 109 -22.51 10.48 -8.48
CA VAL A 109 -23.65 10.63 -7.57
C VAL A 109 -23.22 11.27 -6.25
N ILE A 110 -22.15 10.78 -5.64
CA ILE A 110 -21.61 11.33 -4.39
C ILE A 110 -21.14 12.78 -4.55
N ASN A 111 -20.46 13.11 -5.65
CA ASN A 111 -20.01 14.47 -5.94
C ASN A 111 -21.16 15.44 -6.23
N SER A 112 -22.28 14.95 -6.77
CA SER A 112 -23.45 15.78 -7.09
C SER A 112 -24.08 16.43 -5.85
N VAL A 113 -23.89 15.84 -4.67
CA VAL A 113 -24.33 16.40 -3.39
C VAL A 113 -23.55 17.68 -3.02
N VAL A 114 -22.33 17.84 -3.54
CA VAL A 114 -21.45 18.98 -3.24
C VAL A 114 -21.51 20.05 -4.32
N THR A 115 -21.55 19.67 -5.60
CA THR A 115 -21.33 20.58 -6.73
C THR A 115 -22.58 21.27 -7.25
N THR A 116 -23.76 20.72 -6.96
CA THR A 116 -25.01 21.13 -7.60
C THR A 116 -25.74 22.17 -6.75
N THR A 117 -26.44 23.09 -7.39
CA THR A 117 -27.29 24.10 -6.73
C THR A 117 -28.41 23.50 -5.87
N LEU A 118 -28.77 22.23 -6.14
CA LEU A 118 -29.76 21.41 -5.43
C LEU A 118 -29.13 20.47 -4.37
N ALA A 119 -27.95 20.83 -3.83
CA ALA A 119 -27.22 20.05 -2.84
C ALA A 119 -28.11 19.48 -1.70
N ASN A 120 -28.99 20.31 -1.12
CA ASN A 120 -29.83 19.93 0.01
C ASN A 120 -30.91 18.89 -0.35
N GLU A 121 -31.42 18.88 -1.58
CA GLU A 121 -32.40 17.89 -2.02
C GLU A 121 -31.71 16.55 -2.33
N ASN A 122 -30.56 16.62 -3.01
CA ASN A 122 -29.72 15.44 -3.29
C ASN A 122 -29.23 14.78 -1.99
N GLU A 123 -28.94 15.58 -0.95
CA GLU A 123 -28.57 15.08 0.38
C GLU A 123 -29.66 14.20 0.99
N LYS A 124 -30.93 14.63 0.94
CA LYS A 124 -32.07 13.86 1.47
C LYS A 124 -32.25 12.52 0.75
N ILE A 125 -31.98 12.48 -0.55
CA ILE A 125 -32.08 11.26 -1.34
C ILE A 125 -30.94 10.30 -1.00
N LEU A 126 -29.71 10.81 -0.80
CA LEU A 126 -28.56 9.96 -0.49
C LEU A 126 -28.58 9.42 0.95
N GLN A 127 -29.13 10.17 1.90
CA GLN A 127 -29.17 9.83 3.33
C GLN A 127 -29.56 8.37 3.62
N PRO A 128 -30.71 7.82 3.16
CA PRO A 128 -31.10 6.45 3.47
C PRO A 128 -30.14 5.40 2.91
N TYR A 129 -29.44 5.70 1.81
CA TYR A 129 -28.52 4.78 1.16
C TYR A 129 -27.10 4.83 1.75
N LEU A 130 -26.73 5.90 2.46
CA LEU A 130 -25.38 6.13 2.98
C LEU A 130 -24.84 4.95 3.79
N LYS A 131 -25.61 4.51 4.79
CA LYS A 131 -25.23 3.39 5.67
C LYS A 131 -25.05 2.10 4.88
N GLN A 132 -25.96 1.83 3.93
CA GLN A 132 -25.91 0.63 3.13
C GLN A 132 -24.70 0.62 2.18
N ILE A 133 -24.37 1.77 1.56
CA ILE A 133 -23.18 1.92 0.72
C ILE A 133 -21.92 1.62 1.53
N ILE A 134 -21.79 2.21 2.73
CA ILE A 134 -20.61 2.04 3.58
C ILE A 134 -20.46 0.59 4.03
N LEU A 135 -21.49 0.01 4.65
CA LEU A 135 -21.43 -1.35 5.19
C LEU A 135 -21.18 -2.37 4.09
N ARG A 136 -21.92 -2.28 2.97
CA ARG A 136 -21.79 -3.23 1.87
C ARG A 136 -20.45 -3.09 1.15
N SER A 137 -19.88 -1.88 1.08
CA SER A 137 -18.52 -1.69 0.56
C SER A 137 -17.48 -2.41 1.42
N ILE A 138 -17.63 -2.38 2.75
CA ILE A 138 -16.71 -3.07 3.67
C ILE A 138 -16.89 -4.59 3.58
N GLU A 139 -18.13 -5.08 3.57
CA GLU A 139 -18.44 -6.51 3.42
C GLU A 139 -17.89 -7.05 2.09
N CYS A 140 -18.12 -6.35 0.98
CA CYS A 140 -17.62 -6.78 -0.33
C CYS A 140 -16.10 -6.69 -0.42
N ALA A 141 -15.48 -5.70 0.23
CA ALA A 141 -14.02 -5.61 0.31
C ALA A 141 -13.39 -6.82 1.01
N GLN A 142 -14.07 -7.44 1.98
CA GLN A 142 -13.59 -8.66 2.64
C GLN A 142 -13.68 -9.90 1.75
N LEU A 143 -14.63 -9.94 0.82
CA LEU A 143 -14.88 -11.09 -0.07
C LEU A 143 -14.05 -11.05 -1.37
N THR A 144 -13.51 -9.87 -1.72
CA THR A 144 -12.89 -9.64 -3.04
C THR A 144 -11.36 -9.80 -2.97
N GLN A 145 -10.75 -10.27 -4.07
CA GLN A 145 -9.30 -10.38 -4.21
C GLN A 145 -8.57 -9.02 -4.23
N ASP A 146 -9.16 -7.99 -4.86
CA ASP A 146 -8.64 -6.63 -4.87
C ASP A 146 -9.64 -5.64 -4.24
N PRO A 147 -9.48 -5.29 -2.95
CA PRO A 147 -10.42 -4.43 -2.25
C PRO A 147 -10.24 -2.93 -2.56
N TYR A 148 -9.21 -2.56 -3.33
CA TYR A 148 -8.78 -1.17 -3.52
C TYR A 148 -9.91 -0.24 -3.99
N ASN A 149 -10.73 -0.69 -4.95
CA ASN A 149 -11.80 0.13 -5.52
C ASN A 149 -12.90 0.51 -4.52
N TYR A 150 -13.23 -0.38 -3.57
CA TYR A 150 -14.21 -0.10 -2.51
C TYR A 150 -13.71 1.00 -1.57
N PHE A 151 -12.43 0.97 -1.21
CA PHE A 151 -11.85 2.01 -0.35
C PHE A 151 -11.64 3.33 -1.09
N ILE A 152 -11.46 3.30 -2.41
CA ILE A 152 -11.49 4.50 -3.25
C ILE A 152 -12.90 5.11 -3.34
N LEU A 153 -13.95 4.29 -3.30
CA LEU A 153 -15.33 4.76 -3.18
C LEU A 153 -15.55 5.44 -1.82
N LEU A 154 -15.15 4.79 -0.73
CA LEU A 154 -15.24 5.37 0.62
C LEU A 154 -14.45 6.68 0.73
N ARG A 155 -13.29 6.78 0.10
CA ARG A 155 -12.49 8.01 0.07
C ARG A 155 -13.24 9.14 -0.62
N ALA A 156 -13.88 8.87 -1.75
CA ALA A 156 -14.68 9.87 -2.45
C ALA A 156 -15.86 10.34 -1.58
N LEU A 157 -16.51 9.41 -0.89
CA LEU A 157 -17.61 9.66 0.03
C LEU A 157 -17.18 10.49 1.26
N PHE A 158 -16.06 10.17 1.89
CA PHE A 158 -15.57 10.93 3.05
C PHE A 158 -15.19 12.35 2.63
N ARG A 159 -14.54 12.49 1.47
CA ARG A 159 -14.17 13.80 0.94
C ARG A 159 -15.39 14.65 0.58
N SER A 160 -16.45 14.07 0.01
CA SER A 160 -17.64 14.83 -0.37
C SER A 160 -18.37 15.35 0.87
N ILE A 161 -18.56 14.50 1.88
CA ILE A 161 -19.22 14.88 3.13
C ILE A 161 -18.37 15.92 3.89
N GLY A 162 -17.04 15.78 3.89
CA GLY A 162 -16.14 16.67 4.62
C GLY A 162 -15.98 18.08 4.04
N VAL A 163 -16.30 18.28 2.76
CA VAL A 163 -16.21 19.60 2.10
C VAL A 163 -17.50 20.42 2.26
N GLY A 164 -18.65 19.76 2.37
CA GLY A 164 -19.96 20.41 2.42
C GLY A 164 -20.57 20.51 3.82
N ASN A 165 -21.56 21.39 3.96
CA ASN A 165 -22.34 21.53 5.19
C ASN A 165 -23.55 20.59 5.18
N HIS A 166 -23.31 19.27 5.20
CA HIS A 166 -24.35 18.25 5.08
C HIS A 166 -24.80 17.70 6.43
N GLU A 167 -25.79 18.32 7.06
CA GLU A 167 -26.21 17.94 8.42
C GLU A 167 -26.80 16.53 8.51
N LEU A 168 -27.61 16.11 7.53
CA LEU A 168 -28.29 14.81 7.56
C LEU A 168 -27.31 13.67 7.33
N LEU A 169 -26.41 13.82 6.35
CA LEU A 169 -25.37 12.82 6.09
C LEU A 169 -24.39 12.71 7.26
N ASN A 170 -24.04 13.83 7.89
CA ASN A 170 -23.20 13.83 9.08
C ASN A 170 -23.86 13.06 10.23
N GLN A 171 -25.15 13.28 10.49
CA GLN A 171 -25.87 12.56 11.55
C GLN A 171 -25.85 11.03 11.34
N GLU A 172 -26.17 10.57 10.14
CA GLU A 172 -26.09 9.15 9.80
C GLU A 172 -24.67 8.62 9.92
N PHE A 173 -23.69 9.35 9.41
CA PHE A 173 -22.28 8.97 9.47
C PHE A 173 -21.77 8.84 10.91
N LEU A 174 -22.20 9.72 11.81
CA LEU A 174 -21.83 9.66 13.24
C LEU A 174 -22.25 8.35 13.90
N THR A 175 -23.37 7.75 13.48
CA THR A 175 -23.80 6.43 14.00
C THR A 175 -22.86 5.30 13.62
N LEU A 176 -22.09 5.46 12.53
CA LEU A 176 -21.16 4.48 11.98
C LEU A 176 -19.69 4.78 12.32
N LEU A 177 -19.41 5.98 12.85
CA LEU A 177 -18.06 6.50 13.05
C LEU A 177 -17.15 5.55 13.83
N HIS A 178 -17.63 5.08 14.99
CA HIS A 178 -16.85 4.18 15.85
C HIS A 178 -16.51 2.87 15.13
N PHE A 179 -17.50 2.24 14.52
CA PHE A 179 -17.33 1.00 13.75
C PHE A 179 -16.32 1.19 12.61
N LEU A 180 -16.43 2.28 11.85
CA LEU A 180 -15.55 2.57 10.73
C LEU A 180 -14.09 2.76 11.17
N LEU A 181 -13.86 3.60 12.17
CA LEU A 181 -12.52 3.85 12.69
C LEU A 181 -11.88 2.57 13.24
N GLN A 182 -12.65 1.73 13.93
CA GLN A 182 -12.14 0.45 14.42
C GLN A 182 -11.75 -0.48 13.27
N ARG A 183 -12.62 -0.65 12.26
CA ARG A 183 -12.32 -1.50 11.09
C ARG A 183 -11.11 -0.98 10.32
N LEU A 184 -11.02 0.32 10.08
CA LEU A 184 -9.91 0.92 9.34
C LEU A 184 -8.57 0.79 10.08
N ASN A 185 -8.57 0.92 11.41
CA ASN A 185 -7.38 0.69 12.22
C ASN A 185 -6.93 -0.78 12.21
N GLU A 186 -7.87 -1.72 12.29
CA GLU A 186 -7.55 -3.15 12.12
C GLU A 186 -6.89 -3.39 10.75
N TYR A 187 -7.48 -2.88 9.66
CA TYR A 187 -6.90 -3.02 8.32
C TYR A 187 -5.54 -2.32 8.16
N GLN A 188 -5.31 -1.19 8.82
CA GLN A 188 -4.02 -0.51 8.78
C GLN A 188 -2.90 -1.33 9.45
N SER A 189 -3.23 -2.09 10.50
CA SER A 189 -2.27 -2.94 11.23
C SER A 189 -1.86 -4.19 10.43
N CYS A 190 -2.69 -4.60 9.46
CA CYS A 190 -2.44 -5.75 8.62
C CYS A 190 -1.34 -5.50 7.58
N LYS A 191 -0.68 -6.58 7.15
CA LYS A 191 0.36 -6.54 6.11
C LYS A 191 -0.29 -6.43 4.73
N HIS A 192 -0.29 -5.22 4.17
CA HIS A 192 -0.82 -4.93 2.83
C HIS A 192 0.23 -4.31 1.91
N ARG A 193 -0.10 -4.24 0.61
CA ARG A 193 0.65 -3.42 -0.34
C ARG A 193 0.65 -1.96 0.14
N GLN A 194 1.76 -1.27 -0.07
CA GLN A 194 1.95 0.10 0.42
C GLN A 194 0.78 1.03 0.05
N ASN A 195 0.32 1.04 -1.21
CA ASN A 195 -0.76 1.92 -1.66
C ASN A 195 -2.09 1.68 -0.92
N LEU A 196 -2.40 0.42 -0.58
CA LEU A 196 -3.61 0.08 0.15
C LEU A 196 -3.49 0.50 1.63
N ARG A 197 -2.30 0.30 2.23
CA ARG A 197 -2.02 0.76 3.58
C ARG A 197 -2.11 2.29 3.69
N GLU A 198 -1.53 3.02 2.75
CA GLU A 198 -1.62 4.48 2.69
C GLU A 198 -3.08 4.95 2.54
N LEU A 199 -3.89 4.23 1.75
CA LEU A 199 -5.32 4.52 1.60
C LEU A 199 -6.09 4.34 2.92
N PHE A 200 -5.80 3.30 3.71
CA PHE A 200 -6.44 3.11 5.04
C PHE A 200 -6.08 4.24 6.00
N ILE A 201 -4.80 4.61 6.05
CA ILE A 201 -4.33 5.71 6.89
C ILE A 201 -5.01 7.02 6.46
N GLU A 202 -5.08 7.28 5.16
CA GLU A 202 -5.76 8.46 4.64
C GLU A 202 -7.24 8.47 5.02
N LEU A 203 -7.95 7.34 4.89
CA LEU A 203 -9.35 7.23 5.30
C LEU A 203 -9.55 7.50 6.79
N CYS A 204 -8.67 7.02 7.68
CA CYS A 204 -8.71 7.35 9.10
C CYS A 204 -8.56 8.85 9.37
N LEU A 205 -7.68 9.53 8.63
CA LEU A 205 -7.37 10.96 8.85
C LEU A 205 -8.28 11.93 8.11
N THR A 206 -9.09 11.45 7.16
CA THR A 206 -10.01 12.27 6.34
C THR A 206 -11.48 12.06 6.72
N VAL A 207 -11.74 11.46 7.87
CA VAL A 207 -13.10 11.25 8.38
C VAL A 207 -13.85 12.59 8.50
N PRO A 208 -15.04 12.73 7.90
CA PRO A 208 -15.75 14.00 7.76
C PRO A 208 -16.53 14.36 9.03
N VAL A 209 -15.82 14.70 10.10
CA VAL A 209 -16.43 14.99 11.41
C VAL A 209 -15.77 16.21 12.04
N ARG A 210 -16.58 17.03 12.74
CA ARG A 210 -16.06 18.18 13.51
C ARG A 210 -15.09 17.68 14.59
N LEU A 211 -14.00 18.42 14.81
CA LEU A 211 -12.99 18.06 15.81
C LEU A 211 -13.58 17.76 17.19
N SER A 212 -14.58 18.53 17.63
CA SER A 212 -15.25 18.35 18.92
C SER A 212 -15.90 16.98 19.08
N VAL A 213 -16.46 16.42 18.00
CA VAL A 213 -17.09 15.09 18.00
C VAL A 213 -16.04 13.99 17.85
N LEU A 214 -14.87 14.31 17.31
CA LEU A 214 -13.74 13.39 17.14
C LEU A 214 -12.95 13.16 18.44
N LEU A 215 -13.07 14.04 19.43
CA LEU A 215 -12.32 13.97 20.70
C LEU A 215 -12.34 12.60 21.38
N PRO A 216 -13.50 11.90 21.52
CA PRO A 216 -13.53 10.58 22.16
C PRO A 216 -12.78 9.51 21.36
N TYR A 217 -12.65 9.70 20.04
CA TYR A 217 -12.01 8.77 19.11
C TYR A 217 -10.57 9.15 18.76
N LEU A 218 -10.07 10.27 19.31
CA LEU A 218 -8.71 10.75 19.09
C LEU A 218 -7.62 9.72 19.43
N PRO A 219 -7.75 8.86 20.47
CA PRO A 219 -6.84 7.73 20.69
C PRO A 219 -6.71 6.79 19.49
N LEU A 220 -7.81 6.52 18.78
CA LEU A 220 -7.83 5.65 17.60
C LEU A 220 -7.09 6.29 16.41
N LEU A 221 -6.90 7.61 16.40
CA LEU A 221 -6.26 8.32 15.29
C LEU A 221 -4.77 8.56 15.49
N MET A 222 -4.28 8.43 16.72
CA MET A 222 -2.88 8.74 17.05
C MET A 222 -1.88 7.81 16.36
N GLU A 223 -2.18 6.51 16.27
CA GLU A 223 -1.33 5.56 15.54
C GLU A 223 -1.39 5.78 14.01
N PRO A 224 -2.58 5.90 13.36
CA PRO A 224 -2.67 6.36 11.97
C PRO A 224 -1.91 7.64 11.68
N LEU A 225 -1.95 8.62 12.58
CA LEU A 225 -1.25 9.89 12.43
C LEU A 225 0.27 9.69 12.35
N VAL A 226 0.85 8.89 13.24
CA VAL A 226 2.28 8.56 13.19
C VAL A 226 2.62 7.81 11.90
N ASN A 227 1.78 6.86 11.49
CA ASN A 227 2.00 6.12 10.24
C ASN A 227 1.91 7.03 9.00
N ALA A 228 1.05 8.05 9.01
CA ALA A 228 0.95 9.04 7.93
C ALA A 228 2.23 9.86 7.76
N LEU A 229 2.86 10.27 8.88
CA LEU A 229 4.14 11.00 8.87
C LEU A 229 5.33 10.15 8.38
N ASN A 230 5.13 8.83 8.25
CA ASN A 230 6.09 7.88 7.71
C ASN A 230 5.75 7.39 6.29
N GLY A 231 4.69 7.92 5.67
CA GLY A 231 4.24 7.53 4.34
C GLY A 231 4.78 8.39 3.20
N SER A 232 4.05 8.39 2.08
CA SER A 232 4.31 9.25 0.92
C SER A 232 4.15 10.75 1.24
N SER A 233 4.75 11.62 0.44
CA SER A 233 4.73 13.09 0.67
C SER A 233 3.33 13.68 0.76
N THR A 234 2.36 13.15 0.02
CA THR A 234 0.95 13.58 0.09
C THR A 234 0.31 13.19 1.41
N LEU A 235 0.59 11.98 1.91
CA LEU A 235 0.08 11.48 3.18
C LEU A 235 0.73 12.22 4.36
N ILE A 236 2.02 12.54 4.28
CA ILE A 236 2.72 13.37 5.26
C ILE A 236 2.04 14.73 5.39
N LEU A 237 1.76 15.41 4.27
CA LEU A 237 1.07 16.70 4.29
C LEU A 237 -0.33 16.60 4.92
N GLN A 238 -1.07 15.52 4.64
CA GLN A 238 -2.36 15.29 5.28
C GLN A 238 -2.21 15.09 6.80
N GLY A 239 -1.26 14.25 7.22
CA GLY A 239 -0.97 14.03 8.65
C GLY A 239 -0.55 15.31 9.37
N LEU A 240 0.32 16.13 8.76
CA LEU A 240 0.71 17.42 9.33
C LEU A 240 -0.46 18.39 9.46
N ARG A 241 -1.37 18.45 8.47
CA ARG A 241 -2.60 19.27 8.57
C ARG A 241 -3.50 18.80 9.71
N THR A 242 -3.70 17.49 9.87
CA THR A 242 -4.52 16.94 10.96
C THR A 242 -3.86 17.21 12.33
N LEU A 243 -2.54 17.03 12.45
CA LEU A 243 -1.82 17.32 13.68
C LEU A 243 -1.86 18.82 14.02
N GLU A 244 -1.67 19.69 13.03
CA GLU A 244 -1.78 21.13 13.22
C GLU A 244 -3.16 21.55 13.71
N LEU A 245 -4.22 20.99 13.12
CA LEU A 245 -5.59 21.24 13.54
C LEU A 245 -5.83 20.82 15.00
N CYS A 246 -5.24 19.71 15.45
CA CYS A 246 -5.29 19.30 16.85
C CYS A 246 -4.49 20.24 17.76
N VAL A 247 -3.30 20.68 17.33
CA VAL A 247 -2.44 21.59 18.13
C VAL A 247 -3.07 22.98 18.26
N ASP A 248 -3.74 23.46 17.22
CA ASP A 248 -4.34 24.81 17.22
C ASP A 248 -5.62 24.92 18.03
N ASN A 249 -6.40 23.83 18.11
CA ASN A 249 -7.76 23.87 18.66
C ASN A 249 -7.92 23.14 20.00
N LEU A 250 -6.94 22.35 20.45
CA LEU A 250 -7.05 21.58 21.69
C LEU A 250 -6.22 22.19 22.81
N GLN A 251 -6.67 21.97 24.05
CA GLN A 251 -5.88 22.34 25.22
C GLN A 251 -4.58 21.51 25.25
N PRO A 252 -3.41 22.12 25.54
CA PRO A 252 -2.12 21.44 25.49
C PRO A 252 -2.06 20.17 26.35
N ASP A 253 -2.59 20.23 27.58
CA ASP A 253 -2.56 19.08 28.50
C ASP A 253 -3.48 17.94 28.03
N PHE A 254 -4.66 18.27 27.50
CA PHE A 254 -5.57 17.29 26.92
C PHE A 254 -4.93 16.56 25.73
N LEU A 255 -4.38 17.31 24.77
CA LEU A 255 -3.71 16.74 23.61
C LEU A 255 -2.49 15.91 24.03
N TYR A 256 -1.72 16.38 25.00
CA TYR A 256 -0.51 15.69 25.47
C TYR A 256 -0.82 14.31 26.05
N ASN A 257 -1.91 14.16 26.81
CA ASN A 257 -2.34 12.86 27.35
C ASN A 257 -2.59 11.83 26.25
N HIS A 258 -3.14 12.26 25.11
CA HIS A 258 -3.39 11.37 23.97
C HIS A 258 -2.17 11.14 23.09
N ILE A 259 -1.23 12.09 23.03
CA ILE A 259 0.05 11.92 22.33
C ILE A 259 0.97 10.97 23.10
N LEU A 260 0.92 10.98 24.44
CA LEU A 260 1.80 10.20 25.32
C LEU A 260 2.10 8.76 24.84
N PRO A 261 1.12 7.91 24.49
CA PRO A 261 1.39 6.53 24.05
C PRO A 261 2.19 6.41 22.74
N VAL A 262 2.06 7.39 21.83
CA VAL A 262 2.73 7.38 20.52
C VAL A 262 3.84 8.41 20.39
N ARG A 263 4.13 9.13 21.49
CA ARG A 263 4.96 10.33 21.52
C ARG A 263 6.36 10.11 20.97
N SER A 264 6.97 8.97 21.32
CA SER A 264 8.32 8.60 20.87
C SER A 264 8.39 8.54 19.33
N SER A 265 7.54 7.70 18.74
CA SER A 265 7.44 7.54 17.29
C SER A 265 7.02 8.82 16.58
N LEU A 266 6.05 9.57 17.13
CA LEU A 266 5.59 10.84 16.58
C LEU A 266 6.73 11.86 16.46
N MET A 267 7.48 12.09 17.55
CA MET A 267 8.54 13.08 17.57
C MET A 267 9.73 12.68 16.69
N ILE A 268 10.11 11.39 16.68
CA ILE A 268 11.15 10.89 15.76
C ILE A 268 10.75 11.14 14.30
N SER A 269 9.50 10.86 13.95
CA SER A 269 8.98 11.15 12.61
C SER A 269 9.02 12.65 12.31
N LEU A 270 8.58 13.52 13.22
CA LEU A 270 8.64 14.98 13.02
C LEU A 270 10.08 15.49 12.87
N TYR A 271 11.04 15.01 13.67
CA TYR A 271 12.44 15.44 13.54
C TYR A 271 13.04 15.03 12.19
N ARG A 272 12.72 13.83 11.70
CA ARG A 272 13.14 13.39 10.36
C ARG A 272 12.53 14.27 9.25
N LEU A 273 11.30 14.76 9.43
CA LEU A 273 10.62 15.60 8.45
C LEU A 273 11.21 17.03 8.34
N LEU A 274 11.97 17.49 9.34
CA LEU A 274 12.68 18.77 9.27
C LEU A 274 13.75 18.81 8.16
N SER A 275 14.36 17.67 7.85
CA SER A 275 15.37 17.53 6.80
C SER A 275 14.79 16.96 5.49
N HIS A 276 13.46 16.98 5.33
CA HIS A 276 12.83 16.45 4.13
C HIS A 276 13.12 17.32 2.90
N SER A 277 13.22 16.72 1.71
CA SER A 277 13.57 17.42 0.47
C SER A 277 12.53 18.46 0.03
N ASN A 278 11.28 18.30 0.46
CA ASN A 278 10.20 19.25 0.18
C ASN A 278 10.12 20.32 1.28
N ASN A 279 10.38 21.57 0.89
CA ASN A 279 10.37 22.73 1.79
C ASN A 279 9.04 22.91 2.51
N ASP A 280 7.90 22.62 1.88
CA ASP A 280 6.58 22.80 2.50
C ASP A 280 6.39 21.86 3.70
N ILE A 281 6.87 20.61 3.58
CA ILE A 281 6.82 19.62 4.65
C ILE A 281 7.72 20.06 5.81
N ALA A 282 8.93 20.51 5.52
CA ALA A 282 9.87 20.98 6.53
C ALA A 282 9.33 22.23 7.26
N GLN A 283 8.78 23.21 6.55
CA GLN A 283 8.22 24.42 7.13
C GLN A 283 6.99 24.14 8.01
N ASN A 284 6.05 23.31 7.53
CA ASN A 284 4.88 22.92 8.32
C ASN A 284 5.29 22.16 9.59
N THR A 285 6.26 21.25 9.47
CA THR A 285 6.82 20.51 10.61
C THR A 285 7.48 21.45 11.62
N PHE A 286 8.30 22.40 11.16
CA PHE A 286 8.94 23.40 12.02
C PHE A 286 7.90 24.25 12.77
N ARG A 287 6.84 24.69 12.08
CA ARG A 287 5.73 25.45 12.69
C ARG A 287 5.03 24.66 13.78
N ILE A 288 4.68 23.39 13.52
CA ILE A 288 4.02 22.52 14.51
C ILE A 288 4.93 22.29 15.73
N LEU A 289 6.21 21.99 15.53
CA LEU A 289 7.17 21.84 16.61
C LEU A 289 7.31 23.12 17.44
N GLY A 290 7.28 24.29 16.80
CA GLY A 290 7.24 25.58 17.48
C GLY A 290 6.00 25.77 18.34
N LYS A 291 4.82 25.43 17.82
CA LYS A 291 3.52 25.49 18.53
C LYS A 291 3.45 24.54 19.73
N LEU A 292 4.09 23.38 19.66
CA LEU A 292 4.20 22.43 20.77
C LEU A 292 5.04 22.97 21.95
N GLY A 293 5.80 24.06 21.76
CA GLY A 293 6.54 24.73 22.82
C GLY A 293 7.49 23.80 23.58
N GLY A 294 7.48 23.86 24.91
CA GLY A 294 8.35 23.02 25.76
C GLY A 294 8.04 21.51 25.69
N ASN A 295 6.84 21.10 25.24
CA ASN A 295 6.47 19.69 25.13
C ASN A 295 7.26 18.96 24.05
N ASN A 296 7.79 19.68 23.05
CA ASN A 296 8.61 19.08 22.01
C ASN A 296 9.95 18.53 22.53
N ARG A 297 10.48 19.01 23.67
CA ARG A 297 11.79 18.57 24.23
C ARG A 297 11.64 17.56 25.36
N ARG A 298 10.44 17.37 25.91
CA ARG A 298 10.18 16.41 26.99
C ARG A 298 10.50 14.97 26.57
N ILE A 299 10.58 14.67 25.28
CA ILE A 299 11.05 13.38 24.77
C ILE A 299 12.51 13.10 25.09
N LEU A 300 13.35 14.13 25.19
CA LEU A 300 14.78 13.97 25.49
C LEU A 300 15.02 13.42 26.90
N ASN A 301 14.03 13.52 27.78
CA ASN A 301 14.10 12.99 29.14
C ASN A 301 13.66 11.52 29.23
N GLU A 302 13.07 10.96 28.18
CA GLU A 302 12.66 9.56 28.16
C GLU A 302 13.78 8.66 27.64
N PRO A 303 13.85 7.40 28.13
CA PRO A 303 14.82 6.45 27.64
C PRO A 303 14.60 6.24 26.14
N GLN A 304 15.62 6.55 25.35
CA GLN A 304 15.58 6.27 23.93
C GLN A 304 15.53 4.76 23.73
N GLN A 305 14.74 4.32 22.76
CA GLN A 305 14.80 2.93 22.29
C GLN A 305 16.15 2.73 21.63
N ILE A 306 17.10 2.23 22.41
CA ILE A 306 18.33 1.69 21.87
C ILE A 306 17.88 0.43 21.14
N LYS A 307 18.00 0.44 19.81
CA LYS A 307 18.04 -0.81 19.07
C LYS A 307 19.30 -1.50 19.55
N TYR A 308 19.15 -2.36 20.55
CA TYR A 308 20.16 -3.36 20.79
C TYR A 308 20.17 -4.16 19.50
N ASP A 309 21.30 -4.22 18.82
CA ASP A 309 21.49 -5.05 17.63
C ASP A 309 21.45 -6.53 18.05
N ASN A 310 20.44 -6.97 18.79
CA ASN A 310 20.11 -8.39 18.97
C ASN A 310 19.06 -8.81 17.94
N ASP A 311 18.29 -7.86 17.39
CA ASP A 311 17.47 -8.10 16.19
C ASP A 311 18.32 -8.06 14.90
N ASP A 312 19.55 -7.52 15.00
CA ASP A 312 20.57 -7.46 13.95
C ASP A 312 21.96 -7.93 14.47
N PHE A 313 22.01 -8.89 15.42
CA PHE A 313 23.23 -9.50 15.99
C PHE A 313 24.57 -8.71 15.92
N ASP A 314 24.73 -7.64 16.69
CA ASP A 314 26.01 -7.10 17.16
C ASP A 314 26.62 -8.10 18.15
N ILE A 315 27.33 -9.06 17.58
CA ILE A 315 28.63 -9.42 18.13
C ILE A 315 29.58 -8.63 17.26
N GLU A 316 30.02 -7.49 17.79
CA GLU A 316 31.11 -6.73 17.22
C GLU A 316 32.25 -7.71 16.83
N GLN A 317 32.59 -7.66 15.54
CA GLN A 317 33.92 -7.93 14.98
C GLN A 317 34.41 -9.38 14.90
N GLN A 318 33.83 -10.37 15.58
CA GLN A 318 34.45 -11.71 15.59
C GLN A 318 33.87 -12.70 14.56
N ASN A 319 32.61 -12.59 14.15
CA ASN A 319 31.93 -13.63 13.33
C ASN A 319 30.94 -13.08 12.27
N GLU A 320 31.29 -12.06 11.48
CA GLU A 320 30.54 -11.77 10.24
C GLU A 320 31.12 -12.60 9.08
N ILE A 321 30.29 -12.97 8.10
CA ILE A 321 30.78 -13.58 6.86
C ILE A 321 31.40 -12.47 6.00
N TYR A 322 32.69 -12.60 5.72
CA TYR A 322 33.42 -11.66 4.88
C TYR A 322 33.81 -12.29 3.55
N VAL A 323 33.70 -11.51 2.47
CA VAL A 323 34.38 -11.83 1.22
C VAL A 323 35.77 -11.20 1.28
N GLN A 324 36.80 -12.02 1.15
CA GLN A 324 38.19 -11.58 1.16
C GLN A 324 38.60 -11.13 -0.25
N MET A 325 38.93 -9.85 -0.42
CA MET A 325 39.37 -9.28 -1.69
C MET A 325 40.86 -8.94 -1.60
N SER A 326 41.67 -9.50 -2.50
CA SER A 326 43.10 -9.19 -2.64
C SER A 326 43.34 -8.36 -3.88
N PHE A 327 44.08 -7.25 -3.74
CA PHE A 327 44.55 -6.44 -4.87
C PHE A 327 45.99 -6.82 -5.19
N GLU A 328 46.35 -6.87 -6.48
CA GLU A 328 47.68 -7.29 -6.94
C GLU A 328 48.83 -6.44 -6.34
N ASN A 329 48.53 -5.21 -5.91
CA ASN A 329 49.52 -4.25 -5.39
C ASN A 329 49.49 -4.06 -3.86
N GLU A 330 48.61 -4.74 -3.12
CA GLU A 330 48.55 -4.64 -1.65
C GLU A 330 48.64 -6.02 -0.99
N SER A 331 49.53 -6.16 -0.01
CA SER A 331 49.73 -7.40 0.76
C SER A 331 48.62 -7.69 1.78
N LYS A 332 47.70 -6.74 2.00
CA LYS A 332 46.57 -6.89 2.92
C LYS A 332 45.29 -7.09 2.13
N SER A 333 44.63 -8.21 2.38
CA SER A 333 43.29 -8.45 1.86
C SER A 333 42.26 -7.61 2.61
N ILE A 334 41.30 -7.04 1.88
CA ILE A 334 40.18 -6.29 2.43
C ILE A 334 39.01 -7.26 2.67
N SER A 335 38.45 -7.25 3.89
CA SER A 335 37.28 -8.04 4.27
C SER A 335 35.99 -7.24 4.05
N ILE A 336 35.14 -7.70 3.14
CA ILE A 336 33.88 -7.02 2.81
C ILE A 336 32.70 -7.75 3.48
N PRO A 337 31.89 -7.08 4.32
CA PRO A 337 30.80 -7.72 5.06
C PRO A 337 29.63 -8.13 4.15
N LEU A 338 29.38 -9.43 4.05
CA LEU A 338 28.39 -10.00 3.12
C LEU A 338 26.95 -9.63 3.50
N ILE A 339 26.63 -9.65 4.79
CA ILE A 339 25.25 -9.40 5.28
C ILE A 339 24.79 -7.98 4.90
N LYS A 340 25.68 -6.98 5.00
CA LYS A 340 25.37 -5.59 4.61
C LYS A 340 25.08 -5.48 3.11
N ILE A 341 25.84 -6.19 2.28
CA ILE A 341 25.60 -6.25 0.82
C ILE A 341 24.26 -6.92 0.51
N LEU A 342 23.95 -8.03 1.17
CA LEU A 342 22.70 -8.73 0.92
C LEU A 342 21.49 -7.92 1.38
N ARG A 343 21.60 -7.15 2.47
CA ARG A 343 20.53 -6.25 2.93
C ARG A 343 20.24 -5.17 1.90
N THR A 344 21.28 -4.50 1.39
CA THR A 344 21.10 -3.49 0.32
C THR A 344 20.54 -4.11 -0.95
N CYS A 345 20.97 -5.32 -1.34
CA CYS A 345 20.40 -6.02 -2.49
C CYS A 345 18.92 -6.36 -2.29
N SER A 346 18.52 -6.82 -1.11
CA SER A 346 17.10 -7.06 -0.76
C SER A 346 16.27 -5.80 -0.94
N ASP A 347 16.76 -4.65 -0.45
CA ASP A 347 16.01 -3.40 -0.49
C ASP A 347 15.84 -2.88 -1.93
N GLN A 348 16.88 -3.02 -2.77
CA GLN A 348 16.80 -2.67 -4.20
C GLN A 348 15.96 -3.65 -5.03
N LEU A 349 15.85 -4.92 -4.63
CA LEU A 349 14.96 -5.88 -5.30
C LEU A 349 13.49 -5.64 -4.93
N LYS A 350 13.21 -5.22 -3.68
CA LYS A 350 11.86 -4.88 -3.20
C LYS A 350 11.32 -3.56 -3.76
N SER A 351 12.17 -2.61 -4.10
CA SER A 351 11.72 -1.29 -4.57
C SER A 351 10.94 -1.42 -5.88
N ASN A 352 9.74 -0.83 -5.96
CA ASN A 352 8.89 -0.89 -7.17
C ASN A 352 9.09 0.29 -8.12
N ILE A 353 10.21 1.00 -8.01
CA ILE A 353 10.47 2.22 -8.80
C ILE A 353 10.88 1.82 -10.22
N THR A 354 10.16 2.37 -11.20
CA THR A 354 10.20 2.00 -12.63
C THR A 354 11.55 2.19 -13.31
N ASP A 355 12.43 3.05 -12.77
CA ASP A 355 13.72 3.36 -13.40
C ASP A 355 14.88 2.48 -12.91
N GLN A 356 14.62 1.53 -12.01
CA GLN A 356 15.66 0.71 -11.36
C GLN A 356 15.90 -0.66 -12.02
N HIS A 357 15.43 -0.91 -13.24
CA HIS A 357 15.62 -2.22 -13.91
C HIS A 357 17.09 -2.66 -13.98
N GLN A 358 18.01 -1.72 -14.28
CA GLN A 358 19.45 -2.00 -14.31
C GLN A 358 20.02 -2.27 -12.91
N ILE A 359 19.57 -1.52 -11.90
CA ILE A 359 19.99 -1.68 -10.51
C ILE A 359 19.52 -3.03 -9.96
N LYS A 360 18.28 -3.43 -10.26
CA LYS A 360 17.74 -4.76 -9.91
C LYS A 360 18.54 -5.89 -10.56
N ARG A 361 18.93 -5.73 -11.83
CA ARG A 361 19.78 -6.70 -12.51
C ARG A 361 21.16 -6.81 -11.85
N GLN A 362 21.78 -5.68 -11.48
CA GLN A 362 23.06 -5.68 -10.77
C GLN A 362 22.96 -6.31 -9.37
N ALA A 363 21.94 -5.96 -8.60
CA ALA A 363 21.66 -6.58 -7.30
C ALA A 363 21.48 -8.11 -7.43
N TRP A 364 20.74 -8.55 -8.46
CA TRP A 364 20.60 -9.98 -8.77
C TRP A 364 21.94 -10.65 -9.14
N LEU A 365 22.78 -10.00 -9.94
CA LEU A 365 24.10 -10.56 -10.30
C LEU A 365 24.99 -10.77 -9.07
N ILE A 366 24.95 -9.85 -8.11
CA ILE A 366 25.67 -9.98 -6.83
C ILE A 366 25.10 -11.14 -6.01
N VAL A 367 23.77 -11.24 -5.88
CA VAL A 367 23.14 -12.37 -5.16
C VAL A 367 23.49 -13.70 -5.83
N ARG A 368 23.47 -13.75 -7.17
CA ARG A 368 23.85 -14.92 -7.95
C ARG A 368 25.29 -15.33 -7.72
N SER A 369 26.24 -14.39 -7.71
CA SER A 369 27.66 -14.71 -7.53
C SER A 369 27.94 -15.23 -6.11
N VAL A 370 27.29 -14.66 -5.10
CA VAL A 370 27.39 -15.16 -3.71
C VAL A 370 26.79 -16.55 -3.60
N LEU A 371 25.63 -16.78 -4.21
CA LEU A 371 24.96 -18.07 -4.20
C LEU A 371 25.76 -19.13 -4.95
N SER A 372 26.40 -18.79 -6.07
CA SER A 372 27.29 -19.72 -6.75
C SER A 372 28.45 -20.11 -5.85
N VAL A 373 29.15 -19.14 -5.23
CA VAL A 373 30.29 -19.41 -4.34
C VAL A 373 29.91 -20.33 -3.18
N LEU A 374 28.73 -20.15 -2.59
CA LEU A 374 28.26 -20.98 -1.48
C LEU A 374 27.87 -22.40 -1.91
N ILE A 375 27.42 -22.59 -3.14
CA ILE A 375 27.04 -23.90 -3.68
C ILE A 375 28.25 -24.63 -4.28
N THR A 376 29.20 -23.92 -4.92
CA THR A 376 30.42 -24.51 -5.55
C THR A 376 31.50 -24.94 -4.56
N ASN A 377 31.22 -25.03 -3.26
CA ASN A 377 32.06 -25.82 -2.37
C ASN A 377 31.78 -27.32 -2.67
N ASP A 378 32.23 -27.74 -3.86
CA ASP A 378 31.86 -28.98 -4.58
C ASP A 378 32.78 -30.17 -4.25
N ASP A 379 33.72 -30.04 -3.31
CA ASP A 379 34.62 -31.13 -2.90
C ASP A 379 33.85 -32.36 -2.34
N ASP A 380 32.55 -32.21 -2.06
CA ASP A 380 31.69 -33.25 -1.49
C ASP A 380 30.79 -33.97 -2.51
N HIS A 381 30.71 -33.56 -3.79
CA HIS A 381 29.71 -34.13 -4.72
C HIS A 381 29.95 -35.61 -5.04
N ASP A 382 31.22 -35.99 -5.26
CA ASP A 382 31.61 -37.39 -5.46
C ASP A 382 31.48 -38.21 -4.17
N LEU A 383 31.80 -37.61 -3.02
CA LEU A 383 31.62 -38.26 -1.71
C LEU A 383 30.16 -38.52 -1.39
N VAL A 384 29.26 -37.58 -1.66
CA VAL A 384 27.82 -37.73 -1.42
C VAL A 384 27.22 -38.77 -2.38
N THR A 385 27.62 -38.79 -3.64
CA THR A 385 27.14 -39.82 -4.59
C THR A 385 27.66 -41.21 -4.22
N HIS A 386 28.90 -41.34 -3.77
CA HIS A 386 29.42 -42.60 -3.22
C HIS A 386 28.71 -43.03 -1.93
N LEU A 387 28.38 -42.09 -1.03
CA LEU A 387 27.68 -42.36 0.22
C LEU A 387 26.23 -42.79 -0.01
N LEU A 388 25.50 -42.13 -0.91
CA LEU A 388 24.12 -42.46 -1.28
C LEU A 388 24.00 -43.83 -1.98
N ASN A 389 25.05 -44.25 -2.70
CA ASN A 389 25.09 -45.54 -3.39
C ASN A 389 25.68 -46.69 -2.55
N HIS A 390 26.10 -46.43 -1.31
CA HIS A 390 26.72 -47.45 -0.47
C HIS A 390 25.67 -48.46 0.08
N PRO A 391 25.92 -49.78 0.08
CA PRO A 391 24.94 -50.80 0.49
C PRO A 391 24.54 -50.74 1.97
N SER A 392 25.37 -50.14 2.83
CA SER A 392 25.03 -49.89 4.25
C SER A 392 23.94 -48.82 4.44
N PHE A 393 23.59 -48.08 3.39
CA PHE A 393 22.53 -47.08 3.42
C PHE A 393 21.14 -47.71 3.57
N LEU A 394 20.98 -48.95 3.09
CA LEU A 394 19.74 -49.71 3.23
C LEU A 394 19.68 -50.50 4.55
N ASN A 395 20.81 -51.06 5.02
CA ASN A 395 20.82 -52.09 6.08
C ASN A 395 21.88 -51.91 7.20
N GLY A 396 22.64 -50.81 7.25
CA GLY A 396 23.77 -50.64 8.17
C GLY A 396 23.41 -50.13 9.58
N THR A 397 24.11 -50.60 10.61
CA THR A 397 24.03 -50.06 11.98
C THR A 397 24.77 -48.72 12.08
N ILE A 398 24.10 -47.70 12.59
CA ILE A 398 24.61 -46.33 12.67
C ILE A 398 25.66 -46.26 13.81
N SER A 399 26.83 -45.65 13.58
CA SER A 399 27.85 -45.33 14.62
C SER A 399 27.59 -43.95 15.24
N GLN A 400 27.81 -43.76 16.54
CA GLN A 400 27.57 -42.46 17.21
C GLN A 400 28.78 -41.56 16.96
N CYS A 401 28.63 -40.53 16.13
CA CYS A 401 29.61 -39.46 16.06
C CYS A 401 29.32 -38.43 17.16
N PRO A 402 30.32 -37.99 17.93
CA PRO A 402 30.13 -36.90 18.88
C PRO A 402 29.88 -35.59 18.12
N LEU A 403 28.72 -34.96 18.38
CA LEU A 403 28.40 -33.65 17.84
C LEU A 403 29.15 -32.57 18.64
N ILE A 404 30.06 -31.84 17.98
CA ILE A 404 30.60 -30.59 18.50
C ILE A 404 29.70 -29.47 17.98
N TRP A 405 28.77 -28.99 18.82
CA TRP A 405 27.89 -27.87 18.48
C TRP A 405 28.46 -26.56 19.00
N ASN A 406 28.93 -25.70 18.09
CA ASN A 406 29.18 -24.30 18.39
C ASN A 406 27.95 -23.47 17.99
N THR A 407 27.02 -23.31 18.93
CA THR A 407 25.68 -22.74 18.73
C THR A 407 25.65 -21.29 18.21
N ASN A 408 26.73 -20.51 18.41
CA ASN A 408 26.74 -19.08 18.10
C ASN A 408 27.17 -18.73 16.67
N ILE A 409 27.90 -19.61 15.97
CA ILE A 409 28.37 -19.38 14.58
C ILE A 409 27.24 -19.68 13.57
N GLU A 410 26.29 -20.54 13.94
CA GLU A 410 25.22 -21.02 13.06
C GLU A 410 24.08 -20.01 12.85
N ILE A 411 23.78 -19.16 13.82
CA ILE A 411 22.59 -18.29 13.75
C ILE A 411 22.78 -17.18 12.69
N LYS A 412 23.98 -16.59 12.63
CA LYS A 412 24.32 -15.52 11.67
C LYS A 412 24.47 -16.02 10.23
N SER A 413 25.11 -17.17 10.06
CA SER A 413 25.23 -17.82 8.75
C SER A 413 23.86 -18.24 8.22
N ARG A 414 22.99 -18.80 9.07
CA ARG A 414 21.59 -19.09 8.74
C ARG A 414 20.81 -17.83 8.37
N TYR A 415 20.98 -16.74 9.11
CA TYR A 415 20.33 -15.47 8.78
C TYR A 415 20.81 -14.92 7.42
N GLY A 416 22.11 -14.92 7.16
CA GLY A 416 22.68 -14.52 5.87
C GLY A 416 22.16 -15.38 4.71
N HIS A 417 22.07 -16.70 4.90
CA HIS A 417 21.46 -17.62 3.93
C HIS A 417 19.96 -17.38 3.75
N ALA A 418 19.20 -17.14 4.82
CA ALA A 418 17.77 -16.84 4.74
C ALA A 418 17.50 -15.55 3.96
N LEU A 419 18.31 -14.51 4.21
CA LEU A 419 18.25 -13.24 3.48
C LEU A 419 18.59 -13.44 1.99
N LEU A 420 19.58 -14.27 1.69
CA LEU A 420 19.95 -14.61 0.31
C LEU A 420 18.83 -15.37 -0.43
N LEU A 421 18.17 -16.32 0.23
CA LEU A 421 17.00 -17.02 -0.30
C LEU A 421 15.78 -16.09 -0.46
N GLN A 422 15.63 -15.10 0.42
CA GLN A 422 14.62 -14.06 0.30
C GLN A 422 14.87 -13.18 -0.94
N CYS A 423 16.12 -12.79 -1.20
CA CYS A 423 16.52 -12.09 -2.41
C CYS A 423 16.26 -12.93 -3.67
N LEU A 424 16.55 -14.24 -3.63
CA LEU A 424 16.27 -15.17 -4.74
C LEU A 424 14.78 -15.22 -5.07
N HIS A 425 13.92 -15.35 -4.05
CA HIS A 425 12.46 -15.32 -4.24
C HIS A 425 11.97 -13.97 -4.79
N GLN A 426 12.50 -12.86 -4.30
CA GLN A 426 12.14 -11.52 -4.79
C GLN A 426 12.57 -11.31 -6.24
N ALA A 427 13.76 -11.78 -6.61
CA ALA A 427 14.23 -11.75 -7.99
C ALA A 427 13.35 -12.62 -8.90
N ALA A 428 12.87 -13.77 -8.44
CA ALA A 428 11.97 -14.64 -9.19
C ALA A 428 10.60 -13.98 -9.47
N THR A 429 10.13 -13.10 -8.58
CA THR A 429 8.89 -12.33 -8.81
C THR A 429 9.06 -11.18 -9.81
N CYS A 430 10.29 -10.80 -10.16
CA CYS A 430 10.56 -9.74 -11.13
C CYS A 430 10.49 -10.27 -12.57
N LYS A 431 9.44 -9.89 -13.32
CA LYS A 431 9.19 -10.33 -14.71
C LYS A 431 10.42 -10.28 -15.63
N THR A 432 11.26 -9.25 -15.49
CA THR A 432 12.45 -9.02 -16.33
C THR A 432 13.63 -9.94 -16.03
N LEU A 433 13.66 -10.62 -14.88
CA LEU A 433 14.78 -11.45 -14.42
C LEU A 433 14.41 -12.94 -14.38
N THR A 434 13.16 -13.29 -14.67
CA THR A 434 12.62 -14.65 -14.52
C THR A 434 13.44 -15.70 -15.26
N ASP A 435 13.80 -15.44 -16.51
CA ASP A 435 14.55 -16.39 -17.36
C ASP A 435 15.92 -16.78 -16.76
N ASP A 436 16.61 -15.81 -16.15
CA ASP A 436 17.92 -16.04 -15.50
C ASP A 436 17.78 -16.65 -14.10
N VAL A 437 16.72 -16.33 -13.36
CA VAL A 437 16.55 -16.74 -11.95
C VAL A 437 16.02 -18.17 -11.82
N LEU A 438 15.09 -18.58 -12.67
CA LEU A 438 14.45 -19.90 -12.61
C LEU A 438 15.41 -21.10 -12.63
N PRO A 439 16.43 -21.17 -13.52
CA PRO A 439 17.36 -22.30 -13.50
C PRO A 439 18.18 -22.37 -12.21
N ILE A 440 18.55 -21.22 -11.65
CA ILE A 440 19.30 -21.12 -10.40
C ILE A 440 18.43 -21.52 -9.22
N LEU A 441 17.17 -21.06 -9.20
CA LEU A 441 16.19 -21.48 -8.19
C LEU A 441 16.03 -23.00 -8.19
N LYS A 442 15.89 -23.63 -9.36
CA LYS A 442 15.80 -25.09 -9.47
C LYS A 442 17.05 -25.79 -8.93
N SER A 443 18.24 -25.33 -9.32
CA SER A 443 19.52 -25.88 -8.82
C SER A 443 19.65 -25.75 -7.30
N THR A 444 19.30 -24.60 -6.74
CA THR A 444 19.35 -24.40 -5.28
C THR A 444 18.41 -25.33 -4.53
N ILE A 445 17.18 -25.53 -5.01
CA ILE A 445 16.22 -26.44 -4.40
C ILE A 445 16.75 -27.88 -4.43
N GLN A 446 17.33 -28.30 -5.56
CA GLN A 446 17.93 -29.63 -5.69
C GLN A 446 19.12 -29.84 -4.75
N HIS A 447 19.95 -28.82 -4.57
CA HIS A 447 21.06 -28.86 -3.62
C HIS A 447 20.55 -28.98 -2.17
N TYR A 448 19.57 -28.15 -1.77
CA TYR A 448 18.99 -28.22 -0.42
C TYR A 448 18.25 -29.53 -0.14
N THR A 449 17.59 -30.14 -1.14
CA THR A 449 16.97 -31.47 -0.95
C THR A 449 18.02 -32.55 -0.73
N LEU A 450 19.15 -32.50 -1.43
CA LEU A 450 20.27 -33.42 -1.23
C LEU A 450 20.93 -33.23 0.15
N VAL A 451 21.13 -31.99 0.60
CA VAL A 451 21.62 -31.69 1.96
C VAL A 451 20.61 -32.15 3.04
N SER A 452 19.32 -31.97 2.82
CA SER A 452 18.26 -32.47 3.71
C SER A 452 18.31 -33.99 3.86
N LEU A 453 18.46 -34.71 2.74
CA LEU A 453 18.58 -36.17 2.75
C LEU A 453 19.81 -36.59 3.56
N THR A 454 21.00 -36.03 3.28
CA THR A 454 22.25 -36.31 4.00
C THR A 454 22.14 -36.05 5.51
N GLN A 455 21.51 -34.94 5.91
CA GLN A 455 21.27 -34.63 7.33
C GLN A 455 20.32 -35.61 8.03
N GLN A 456 19.26 -36.07 7.35
CA GLN A 456 18.34 -37.06 7.92
C GLN A 456 19.02 -38.41 8.17
N ILE A 457 20.04 -38.79 7.38
CA ILE A 457 20.83 -40.00 7.61
C ILE A 457 21.70 -39.86 8.87
N GLY A 458 22.26 -38.66 9.12
CA GLY A 458 22.98 -38.37 10.36
C GLY A 458 22.08 -38.27 11.61
N ASN A 459 20.85 -37.77 11.44
CA ASN A 459 19.88 -37.54 12.52
C ASN A 459 18.92 -38.70 12.81
N ARG A 460 19.01 -39.85 12.11
CA ARG A 460 18.25 -41.08 12.46
C ARG A 460 18.77 -41.76 13.75
N LYS A 461 19.11 -40.96 14.76
CA LYS A 461 19.63 -41.36 16.06
C LYS A 461 19.09 -40.58 17.26
N PHE A 462 17.99 -39.85 17.07
CA PHE A 462 17.30 -39.15 18.16
C PHE A 462 15.78 -39.35 18.09
N LEU A 463 15.36 -40.61 18.17
CA LEU A 463 14.10 -41.00 18.82
C LEU A 463 14.43 -41.99 19.93
#